data_AF-A0A6P1IAI7-F1
#
_entry.id   AF-A0A6P1IAI7-F1
#
_cell.length_a   1.000
_cell.length_b   1.000
_cell.length_c   1.000
_cell.angle_alpha   90.00
_cell.angle_beta   90.00
_cell.angle_gamma   90.00
#
_symmetry.space_group_name_H-M   'P 1'
#
loop_
_entity.id
_entity.type
_entity.pdbx_description
1 polymer ?
#
loop_
_entity_poly.entity_id
_entity_poly.type
_entity_poly.pdbx_seq_one_letter_code
_entity_poly.pdbx_strand_id
1 'polypeptide(L)'
;MTSTPANAGCSSPTAKGGRQRIVPVSSRFFAALGDYLNDERPRISTTDRVFLVLKGPHRGGPLSAAGLDEILAGARKRAGLTRLTCHQLRHTCFTGLREAGMALEAIQAQAGHASIEFTRIYLHLANDWLAGEYLRAAASIDSQSNPTDVGVIE
;
A
#
# COMPACT_ATOMS: atom_id res chain seq x y z
N MET A 1 36.57 11.13 26.25
CA MET A 1 35.87 12.33 25.72
C MET A 1 35.32 11.97 24.36
N THR A 2 34.08 11.50 24.33
CA THR A 2 33.37 10.99 23.14
C THR A 2 32.30 12.00 22.75
N SER A 3 32.32 12.48 21.51
CA SER A 3 31.26 13.29 20.92
C SER A 3 30.78 12.63 19.62
N THR A 4 29.61 12.00 19.68
CA THR A 4 28.84 11.56 18.51
C THR A 4 27.71 12.58 18.32
N PRO A 5 27.47 13.14 17.13
CA PRO A 5 26.46 14.18 16.96
C PRO A 5 25.05 13.58 16.90
N ALA A 6 24.10 14.42 17.31
CA ALA A 6 22.67 14.16 17.46
C ALA A 6 22.00 13.78 16.14
N ASN A 7 21.24 12.69 16.14
CA ASN A 7 20.36 12.32 15.04
C ASN A 7 19.06 13.11 15.15
N ALA A 8 18.76 13.93 14.15
CA ALA A 8 17.61 14.80 14.08
C ALA A 8 16.31 13.98 13.98
N GLY A 9 15.45 14.09 14.99
CA GLY A 9 14.11 13.53 14.97
C GLY A 9 13.19 14.35 14.08
N CYS A 10 12.61 13.71 13.06
CA CYS A 10 11.51 14.27 12.27
C CYS A 10 10.21 13.54 12.64
N SER A 11 9.39 14.14 13.49
CA SER A 11 8.07 13.64 13.87
C SER A 11 6.99 14.20 12.92
N SER A 12 6.31 13.34 12.16
CA SER A 12 5.14 13.71 11.33
C SER A 12 3.82 13.25 12.02
N PRO A 13 2.66 13.91 11.77
CA PRO A 13 1.53 13.93 12.70
C PRO A 13 0.70 12.63 12.72
N THR A 14 0.60 12.08 13.93
CA THR A 14 -0.60 11.46 14.53
C THR A 14 -1.44 10.50 13.68
N ALA A 15 -0.97 9.26 13.56
CA ALA A 15 -1.88 8.12 13.63
C ALA A 15 -2.57 8.15 15.00
N LYS A 16 -3.90 8.04 15.06
CA LYS A 16 -4.65 7.88 16.32
C LYS A 16 -4.14 6.58 16.98
N GLY A 17 -3.22 6.70 17.94
CA GLY A 17 -2.54 5.59 18.60
C GLY A 17 -1.02 5.46 18.40
N GLY A 18 -0.37 6.30 17.58
CA GLY A 18 1.10 6.44 17.54
C GLY A 18 1.92 5.19 17.16
N ARG A 19 1.29 4.05 16.87
CA ARG A 19 2.00 2.82 16.51
C ARG A 19 2.45 2.86 15.06
N GLN A 20 3.74 3.03 14.87
CA GLN A 20 4.41 2.67 13.63
C GLN A 20 4.29 1.16 13.44
N ARG A 21 4.02 0.74 12.20
CA ARG A 21 4.04 -0.67 11.81
C ARG A 21 4.72 -0.81 10.47
N ILE A 22 5.41 -1.92 10.29
CA ILE A 22 5.96 -2.32 9.01
C ILE A 22 4.89 -3.13 8.30
N VAL A 23 4.64 -2.82 7.03
CA VAL A 23 3.66 -3.50 6.19
C VAL A 23 4.42 -4.04 4.98
N PRO A 24 4.49 -5.37 4.79
CA PRO A 24 4.97 -5.93 3.53
C PRO A 24 4.16 -5.42 2.35
N VAL A 25 4.87 -5.07 1.29
CA VAL A 25 4.29 -4.59 0.03
C VAL A 25 5.02 -5.27 -1.12
N SER A 26 4.31 -5.60 -2.20
CA SER A 26 4.88 -6.35 -3.32
C SER A 26 5.89 -5.50 -4.10
N SER A 27 6.84 -6.17 -4.76
CA SER A 27 7.78 -5.51 -5.67
C SER A 27 7.07 -4.75 -6.79
N ARG A 28 5.94 -5.27 -7.28
CA ARG A 28 5.08 -4.61 -8.27
C ARG A 28 4.64 -3.20 -7.83
N PHE A 29 4.31 -3.02 -6.55
CA PHE A 29 3.99 -1.69 -6.03
C PHE A 29 5.18 -0.75 -6.11
N PHE A 30 6.38 -1.23 -5.75
CA PHE A 30 7.59 -0.40 -5.81
C PHE A 30 7.99 -0.04 -7.23
N ALA A 31 7.76 -0.92 -8.21
CA ALA A 31 7.92 -0.60 -9.62
C ALA A 31 6.98 0.56 -10.03
N ALA A 32 5.67 0.41 -9.78
CA ALA A 32 4.68 1.45 -10.09
C ALA A 32 4.93 2.77 -9.33
N LEU A 33 5.40 2.68 -8.09
CA LEU A 33 5.80 3.86 -7.31
C LEU A 33 7.05 4.51 -7.90
N GLY A 34 8.01 3.72 -8.37
CA GLY A 34 9.20 4.20 -9.07
C GLY A 34 8.84 5.00 -10.32
N ASP A 35 7.97 4.46 -11.17
CA ASP A 35 7.46 5.12 -12.38
C ASP A 35 6.80 6.46 -12.01
N TYR A 36 5.91 6.44 -11.00
CA TYR A 36 5.29 7.66 -10.49
C TYR A 36 6.32 8.71 -10.03
N LEU A 37 7.33 8.29 -9.25
CA LEU A 37 8.33 9.21 -8.69
C LEU A 37 9.24 9.80 -9.77
N ASN A 38 9.51 9.06 -10.84
CA ASN A 38 10.42 9.48 -11.92
C ASN A 38 9.72 10.30 -12.99
N ASP A 39 8.51 9.90 -13.38
CA ASP A 39 7.86 10.38 -14.60
C ASP A 39 6.73 11.36 -14.32
N GLU A 40 6.01 11.20 -13.20
CA GLU A 40 4.79 11.97 -12.92
C GLU A 40 4.96 13.00 -11.81
N ARG A 41 5.67 12.66 -10.73
CA ARG A 41 5.80 13.50 -9.54
C ARG A 41 6.64 14.75 -9.85
N PRO A 42 6.12 15.96 -9.57
CA PRO A 42 6.92 17.17 -9.66
C PRO A 42 8.22 17.07 -8.83
N ARG A 43 9.36 17.34 -9.46
CA ARG A 43 10.69 17.29 -8.81
C ARG A 43 10.82 18.29 -7.66
N ILE A 44 10.17 19.44 -7.82
CA ILE A 44 10.09 20.47 -6.78
C ILE A 44 8.69 20.38 -6.18
N SER A 45 8.62 20.02 -4.90
CA SER A 45 7.40 19.92 -4.12
C SER A 45 7.53 20.76 -2.86
N THR A 46 6.44 21.44 -2.49
CA THR A 46 6.35 22.21 -1.24
C THR A 46 5.97 21.35 -0.03
N THR A 47 5.78 20.04 -0.23
CA THR A 47 5.38 19.09 0.81
C THR A 47 6.24 17.82 0.79
N ASP A 48 6.37 17.22 1.98
CA ASP A 48 7.03 15.94 2.28
C ASP A 48 6.15 14.72 1.95
N ARG A 49 4.89 14.93 1.54
CA ARG A 49 3.98 13.85 1.16
C ARG A 49 4.44 13.16 -0.13
N VAL A 50 4.27 11.84 -0.16
CA VAL A 50 4.63 11.00 -1.31
C VAL A 50 3.69 11.29 -2.48
N PHE A 51 2.37 11.15 -2.26
CA PHE A 51 1.35 11.31 -3.30
C PHE A 51 0.86 12.75 -3.37
N LEU A 52 0.95 13.31 -4.58
CA LEU A 52 0.56 14.69 -4.91
C LEU A 52 -0.56 14.72 -5.94
N VAL A 53 -1.27 15.84 -5.99
CA VAL A 53 -2.24 16.12 -7.05
C VAL A 53 -1.47 16.40 -8.35
N LEU A 54 -1.82 15.69 -9.42
CA LEU A 54 -1.09 15.78 -10.70
C LEU A 54 -1.74 16.69 -11.75
N LYS A 55 -3.01 17.06 -11.56
CA LYS A 55 -3.81 17.79 -12.54
C LYS A 55 -4.66 18.88 -11.87
N GLY A 56 -5.05 19.87 -12.65
CA GLY A 56 -5.95 20.93 -12.20
C GLY A 56 -5.28 22.00 -11.32
N PRO A 57 -6.08 22.86 -10.67
CA PRO A 57 -5.60 24.06 -9.97
C PRO A 57 -4.77 23.76 -8.71
N HIS A 58 -4.90 22.56 -8.15
CA HIS A 58 -4.18 22.13 -6.94
C HIS A 58 -2.93 21.30 -7.24
N ARG A 59 -2.45 21.28 -8.50
CA ARG A 59 -1.30 20.48 -8.92
C ARG A 59 -0.06 20.78 -8.04
N GLY A 60 0.61 19.72 -7.61
CA GLY A 60 1.79 19.79 -6.73
C GLY A 60 1.45 19.86 -5.23
N GLY A 61 0.19 20.08 -4.87
CA GLY A 61 -0.27 19.97 -3.49
C GLY A 61 -0.41 18.51 -3.02
N PRO A 62 -0.49 18.26 -1.69
CA PRO A 62 -0.68 16.93 -1.14
C PRO A 62 -2.04 16.34 -1.56
N LEU A 63 -2.06 15.05 -1.91
CA LEU A 63 -3.30 14.36 -2.25
C LEU A 63 -4.19 14.22 -1.01
N SER A 64 -5.43 14.69 -1.12
CA SER A 64 -6.46 14.58 -0.07
C SER A 64 -7.28 13.30 -0.21
N ALA A 65 -8.03 12.93 0.84
CA ALA A 65 -8.96 11.80 0.79
C ALA A 65 -10.04 11.99 -0.30
N ALA A 66 -10.61 13.20 -0.41
CA ALA A 66 -11.57 13.52 -1.47
C ALA A 66 -10.95 13.41 -2.87
N GLY A 67 -9.70 13.86 -3.04
CA GLY A 67 -8.99 13.68 -4.32
C GLY A 67 -8.72 12.22 -4.65
N LEU A 68 -8.45 11.38 -3.65
CA LEU A 68 -8.35 9.92 -3.85
C LEU A 68 -9.68 9.31 -4.29
N ASP A 69 -10.79 9.76 -3.70
CA ASP A 69 -12.13 9.31 -4.10
C ASP A 69 -12.46 9.69 -5.55
N GLU A 70 -12.05 10.88 -6.00
CA GLU A 70 -12.17 11.30 -7.41
C GLU A 70 -11.34 10.42 -8.35
N ILE A 71 -10.08 10.13 -7.99
CA ILE A 71 -9.22 9.22 -8.75
C ILE A 71 -9.88 7.86 -8.87
N LEU A 72 -10.44 7.35 -7.76
CA LEU A 72 -11.10 6.05 -7.73
C LEU A 72 -12.40 6.05 -8.55
N ALA A 73 -13.17 7.13 -8.52
CA ALA A 73 -14.36 7.30 -9.35
C ALA A 73 -13.99 7.29 -10.84
N GLY A 74 -12.88 7.93 -11.23
CA GLY A 74 -12.35 7.89 -12.59
C GLY A 74 -11.91 6.48 -12.99
N ALA A 75 -11.19 5.77 -12.12
CA ALA A 75 -10.78 4.38 -12.35
C ALA A 75 -11.98 3.45 -12.50
N ARG A 76 -12.98 3.59 -11.61
CA ARG A 76 -14.26 2.88 -11.67
C ARG A 76 -14.95 3.04 -13.01
N LYS A 77 -15.04 4.28 -13.52
CA LYS A 77 -15.65 4.58 -14.82
C LYS A 77 -14.89 3.92 -15.97
N ARG A 78 -13.55 4.00 -15.98
CA ARG A 78 -12.72 3.37 -17.03
C ARG A 78 -12.85 1.85 -17.02
N ALA A 79 -13.00 1.25 -15.85
CA ALA A 79 -13.17 -0.20 -15.68
C ALA A 79 -14.61 -0.69 -15.89
N GLY A 80 -15.58 0.20 -16.17
CA GLY A 80 -16.99 -0.19 -16.33
C GLY A 80 -17.65 -0.73 -15.05
N LEU A 81 -17.10 -0.42 -13.87
CA LEU A 81 -17.58 -0.96 -12.60
C LEU A 81 -18.69 -0.09 -12.00
N THR A 82 -19.69 -0.70 -11.37
CA THR A 82 -20.79 0.03 -10.71
C THR A 82 -20.37 0.61 -9.36
N ARG A 83 -19.58 -0.13 -8.58
CA ARG A 83 -19.12 0.24 -7.24
C ARG A 83 -17.66 -0.13 -7.04
N LEU A 84 -16.88 0.84 -6.59
CA LEU A 84 -15.48 0.66 -6.26
C LEU A 84 -15.11 1.65 -5.14
N THR A 85 -14.68 1.14 -3.99
CA THR A 85 -14.22 1.96 -2.86
C THR A 85 -12.88 1.42 -2.35
N CYS A 86 -12.12 2.25 -1.62
CA CYS A 86 -10.86 1.83 -0.99
C CYS A 86 -11.06 0.63 -0.05
N HIS A 87 -12.20 0.56 0.62
CA HIS A 87 -12.54 -0.57 1.50
C HIS A 87 -12.76 -1.86 0.70
N GLN A 88 -13.43 -1.79 -0.45
CA GLN A 88 -13.61 -2.95 -1.33
C GLN A 88 -12.27 -3.42 -1.91
N LEU A 89 -11.41 -2.49 -2.35
CA LEU A 89 -10.06 -2.84 -2.81
C LEU A 89 -9.27 -3.58 -1.73
N ARG A 90 -9.32 -3.11 -0.47
CA ARG A 90 -8.69 -3.81 0.66
C ARG A 90 -9.28 -5.20 0.86
N HIS A 91 -10.61 -5.34 0.83
CA HIS A 91 -11.26 -6.64 0.97
C HIS A 91 -10.83 -7.60 -0.12
N THR A 92 -10.90 -7.20 -1.38
CA THR A 92 -10.45 -8.02 -2.51
C THR A 92 -8.98 -8.41 -2.37
N CYS A 93 -8.12 -7.50 -1.93
CA CYS A 93 -6.70 -7.79 -1.66
C CYS A 93 -6.54 -8.87 -0.58
N PHE A 94 -7.21 -8.74 0.56
CA PHE A 94 -7.10 -9.72 1.65
C PHE A 94 -7.73 -11.07 1.31
N THR A 95 -8.84 -11.08 0.58
CA THR A 95 -9.44 -12.30 0.05
C THR A 95 -8.48 -12.99 -0.92
N GLY A 96 -7.90 -12.26 -1.88
CA GLY A 96 -6.94 -12.83 -2.83
C GLY A 96 -5.70 -13.38 -2.14
N LEU A 97 -5.16 -12.68 -1.14
CA LEU A 97 -4.06 -13.20 -0.32
C LEU A 97 -4.44 -14.50 0.40
N ARG A 98 -5.65 -14.57 0.97
CA ARG A 98 -6.16 -15.78 1.62
C ARG A 98 -6.29 -16.96 0.68
N GLU A 99 -6.82 -16.70 -0.52
CA GLU A 99 -7.01 -17.69 -1.59
C GLU A 99 -5.67 -18.18 -2.13
N ALA A 100 -4.67 -17.31 -2.20
CA ALA A 100 -3.28 -17.64 -2.54
C ALA A 100 -2.52 -18.37 -1.42
N GLY A 101 -3.19 -18.73 -0.32
CA GLY A 101 -2.65 -19.56 0.75
C GLY A 101 -2.09 -18.81 1.95
N MET A 102 -2.24 -17.48 2.02
CA MET A 102 -1.78 -16.69 3.16
C MET A 102 -2.50 -17.10 4.46
N ALA A 103 -1.74 -17.41 5.50
CA ALA A 103 -2.21 -17.75 6.83
C ALA A 103 -3.12 -16.63 7.40
N LEU A 104 -4.20 -17.01 8.10
CA LEU A 104 -5.19 -16.06 8.61
C LEU A 104 -4.56 -15.07 9.60
N GLU A 105 -3.63 -15.55 10.41
CA GLU A 105 -2.85 -14.79 11.38
C GLU A 105 -2.02 -13.71 10.68
N ALA A 106 -1.43 -14.05 9.54
CA ALA A 106 -0.66 -13.11 8.73
C ALA A 106 -1.56 -12.04 8.09
N ILE A 107 -2.77 -12.41 7.65
CA ILE A 107 -3.76 -11.46 7.13
C ILE A 107 -4.22 -10.48 8.22
N GLN A 108 -4.47 -10.98 9.44
CA GLN A 108 -4.85 -10.15 10.57
C GLN A 108 -3.74 -9.18 10.98
N ALA A 109 -2.48 -9.64 10.95
CA ALA A 109 -1.30 -8.81 11.17
C ALA A 109 -1.17 -7.72 10.07
N GLN A 110 -1.34 -8.08 8.80
CA GLN A 110 -1.33 -7.15 7.66
C GLN A 110 -2.45 -6.10 7.76
N ALA A 111 -3.64 -6.51 8.21
CA ALA A 111 -4.79 -5.63 8.41
C ALA A 111 -4.60 -4.64 9.59
N GLY A 112 -3.72 -4.96 10.53
CA GLY A 112 -3.41 -4.13 11.69
C GLY A 112 -4.42 -4.26 12.83
N HIS A 113 -5.10 -5.42 12.97
CA HIS A 113 -5.97 -5.67 14.12
C HIS A 113 -5.15 -5.75 15.41
N ALA A 114 -5.45 -4.88 16.36
CA ALA A 114 -4.79 -4.81 17.67
C ALA A 114 -5.39 -5.76 18.73
N SER A 115 -6.35 -6.62 18.38
CA SER A 115 -6.99 -7.50 19.36
C SER A 115 -6.15 -8.74 19.63
N ILE A 116 -5.50 -8.66 20.78
CA ILE A 116 -4.62 -9.65 21.40
C ILE A 116 -5.46 -10.74 22.06
N GLU A 117 -5.76 -11.82 21.35
CA GLU A 117 -5.81 -13.13 22.03
C GLU A 117 -4.59 -14.00 21.68
N PHE A 118 -3.80 -13.62 20.65
CA PHE A 118 -2.62 -14.38 20.22
C PHE A 118 -1.29 -13.59 20.24
N THR A 119 -1.29 -12.38 20.79
CA THR A 119 -0.17 -11.44 20.63
C THR A 119 1.03 -11.73 21.51
N ARG A 120 0.98 -12.70 22.45
CA ARG A 120 2.16 -13.07 23.24
C ARG A 120 3.05 -14.12 22.57
N ILE A 121 2.53 -14.96 21.67
CA ILE A 121 3.31 -16.04 21.05
C ILE A 121 4.05 -15.54 19.78
N TYR A 122 3.47 -14.58 19.04
CA TYR A 122 4.03 -14.08 17.79
C TYR A 122 4.71 -12.71 17.87
N LEU A 123 4.79 -12.09 19.05
CA LEU A 123 5.46 -10.78 19.25
C LEU A 123 6.94 -10.78 18.78
N HIS A 124 7.52 -11.95 18.54
CA HIS A 124 8.88 -12.16 18.02
C HIS A 124 8.98 -13.04 16.77
N LEU A 125 7.87 -13.49 16.17
CA LEU A 125 7.96 -14.15 14.86
C LEU A 125 8.09 -13.05 13.80
N ALA A 126 9.37 -12.72 13.58
CA ALA A 126 10.00 -11.74 12.71
C ALA A 126 9.11 -11.13 11.62
N ASN A 127 9.25 -9.83 11.39
CA ASN A 127 8.77 -9.15 10.18
C ASN A 127 9.04 -9.97 8.90
N ASP A 128 10.12 -10.76 8.91
CA ASP A 128 10.52 -11.68 7.84
C ASP A 128 9.52 -12.82 7.58
N TRP A 129 8.86 -13.35 8.61
CA TRP A 129 7.82 -14.38 8.42
C TRP A 129 6.58 -13.78 7.76
N LEU A 130 6.08 -12.65 8.28
CA LEU A 130 4.94 -11.94 7.70
C LEU A 130 5.26 -11.47 6.27
N ALA A 131 6.45 -10.92 6.05
CA ALA A 131 6.92 -10.53 4.73
C ALA A 131 7.03 -11.74 3.79
N GLY A 132 7.59 -12.86 4.25
CA GLY A 132 7.71 -14.08 3.48
C GLY A 132 6.34 -14.64 3.07
N GLU A 133 5.38 -14.67 3.99
CA GLU A 133 4.01 -15.10 3.71
C GLU A 133 3.33 -14.18 2.68
N TYR A 134 3.41 -12.87 2.89
CA TYR A 134 2.85 -11.90 1.97
C TYR A 134 3.49 -11.99 0.57
N LEU A 135 4.82 -12.05 0.49
CA LEU A 135 5.54 -12.09 -0.79
C LEU A 135 5.28 -13.38 -1.56
N ARG A 136 5.16 -14.53 -0.88
CA ARG A 136 4.74 -15.79 -1.51
C ARG A 136 3.34 -15.68 -2.11
N ALA A 137 2.37 -15.23 -1.31
CA ALA A 137 0.98 -15.09 -1.77
C ALA A 137 0.86 -14.07 -2.90
N ALA A 138 1.52 -12.92 -2.79
CA ALA A 138 1.55 -11.90 -3.84
C ALA A 138 2.15 -12.42 -5.16
N ALA A 139 3.25 -13.18 -5.10
CA ALA A 139 3.86 -13.79 -6.29
C ALA A 139 2.92 -14.82 -6.96
N SER A 140 2.16 -15.58 -6.17
CA SER A 140 1.12 -16.48 -6.71
C SER A 140 0.02 -15.71 -7.44
N ILE A 141 -0.44 -14.57 -6.89
CA ILE A 141 -1.45 -13.71 -7.53
C ILE A 141 -0.88 -13.06 -8.81
N ASP A 142 0.35 -12.57 -8.77
CA ASP A 142 1.01 -11.96 -9.92
C ASP A 142 1.22 -12.97 -11.07
N SER A 143 1.56 -14.22 -10.76
CA SER A 143 1.69 -15.27 -11.79
C SER A 143 0.35 -15.68 -12.42
N GLN A 144 -0.75 -15.64 -11.66
CA GLN A 144 -2.11 -15.92 -12.16
C GLN A 144 -2.72 -14.76 -12.98
N SER A 145 -2.31 -13.52 -12.67
CA SER A 145 -2.79 -12.31 -13.35
C SER A 145 -2.00 -11.92 -14.59
N ASN A 146 -1.01 -12.75 -14.98
CA ASN A 146 -0.31 -12.65 -16.26
C ASN A 146 -0.77 -13.74 -17.27
N PRO A 147 -2.02 -13.72 -17.76
CA PRO A 147 -2.37 -14.39 -18.99
C PRO A 147 -2.07 -13.46 -20.17
N THR A 148 -1.45 -14.04 -21.18
CA THR A 148 -1.47 -13.59 -22.57
C THR A 148 -2.92 -13.45 -23.06
N ASP A 149 -3.60 -12.37 -22.68
CA ASP A 149 -4.94 -12.02 -23.17
C ASP A 149 -5.00 -10.53 -23.49
N VAL A 150 -4.19 -10.14 -24.48
CA VAL A 150 -4.62 -9.09 -25.42
C VAL A 150 -5.46 -9.82 -26.46
N GLY A 151 -6.70 -10.14 -26.09
CA GLY A 151 -7.74 -10.46 -27.05
C GLY A 151 -7.81 -9.32 -28.05
N VAL A 152 -7.41 -9.62 -29.28
CA VAL A 152 -7.68 -8.82 -30.47
C VAL A 152 -9.18 -8.55 -30.48
N ILE A 153 -9.56 -7.29 -30.34
CA ILE A 153 -10.89 -6.82 -30.70
C ILE A 153 -10.68 -6.12 -32.05
N GLU A 154 -11.04 -6.82 -33.12
CA GLU A 154 -11.34 -6.20 -34.42
C GLU A 154 -12.50 -5.19 -34.29
#